data_AF-T0UQ71-F1
#
_entry.id   AF-T0UQ71-F1
#
_cell.length_a   1.000
_cell.length_b   1.000
_cell.length_c   1.000
_cell.angle_alpha   90.00
_cell.angle_beta   90.00
_cell.angle_gamma   90.00
#
_symmetry.space_group_name_H-M   'P 1'
#
loop_
_entity.id
_entity.type
_entity.pdbx_description
1 polymer ?
#
loop_
_entity_poly.entity_id
_entity_poly.type
_entity_poly.pdbx_seq_one_letter_code
_entity_poly.pdbx_strand_id
1 'polypeptide(L)'
;MVQEIANKMNAELGKECVIITLNDQYYNMKKVIEKDMTSVELAKEVMEDLDIKPVIEPIRGGTDGSKISFMGIPTPNLFAGGENMHGRFEFVSLQTMEKAVDVIIGIVQK
;
A
#
# COMPACT_ATOMS: atom_id res chain seq x y z
N MET A 1 -15.10 -20.87 4.15
CA MET A 1 -14.86 -21.21 2.73
C MET A 1 -13.68 -22.18 2.51
N VAL A 2 -12.39 -21.81 2.68
CA VAL A 2 -11.26 -22.74 2.39
C VAL A 2 -11.23 -23.96 3.32
N GLN A 3 -11.47 -23.76 4.62
CA GLN A 3 -11.59 -24.87 5.58
C GLN A 3 -12.75 -25.82 5.23
N GLU A 4 -13.88 -25.29 4.75
CA GLU A 4 -15.02 -26.11 4.35
C GLU A 4 -14.68 -27.00 3.14
N ILE A 5 -13.86 -26.51 2.22
CA ILE A 5 -13.40 -27.31 1.07
C ILE A 5 -12.49 -28.45 1.55
N ALA A 6 -11.53 -28.15 2.42
CA ALA A 6 -10.67 -29.18 3.01
C ALA A 6 -11.49 -30.25 3.76
N ASN A 7 -12.51 -29.82 4.52
CA ASN A 7 -13.41 -30.73 5.23
C ASN A 7 -14.18 -31.64 4.27
N LYS A 8 -14.70 -31.10 3.16
CA LYS A 8 -15.40 -31.90 2.12
C LYS A 8 -14.47 -32.94 1.51
N MET A 9 -13.24 -32.56 1.16
CA MET A 9 -12.26 -33.48 0.59
C MET A 9 -11.87 -34.59 1.56
N ASN A 10 -11.62 -34.26 2.83
CA ASN A 10 -11.29 -35.26 3.85
C ASN A 10 -12.46 -36.23 4.09
N ALA A 11 -13.72 -35.76 4.00
CA ALA A 11 -14.91 -36.61 4.10
C ALA A 11 -15.03 -37.59 2.92
N GLU A 12 -14.81 -37.13 1.68
CA GLU A 12 -14.81 -37.98 0.48
C GLU A 12 -13.69 -39.03 0.51
N LEU A 13 -12.52 -38.66 1.04
CA LEU A 13 -11.35 -39.53 1.12
C LEU A 13 -11.37 -40.48 2.33
N GLY A 14 -12.31 -40.30 3.26
CA GLY A 14 -12.44 -41.12 4.47
C GLY A 14 -11.25 -41.03 5.43
N LYS A 15 -10.39 -40.02 5.26
CA LYS A 15 -9.21 -39.78 6.10
C LYS A 15 -8.85 -38.31 6.11
N GLU A 16 -8.25 -37.87 7.21
CA GLU A 16 -7.72 -36.51 7.33
C GLU A 16 -6.34 -36.43 6.65
N CYS A 17 -6.30 -35.88 5.44
CA CYS A 17 -5.06 -35.72 4.67
C CYS A 17 -4.87 -34.32 4.05
N VAL A 18 -5.91 -33.49 4.04
CA VAL A 18 -5.84 -32.07 3.65
C VAL A 18 -5.83 -31.22 4.92
N ILE A 19 -4.68 -30.65 5.25
CA ILE A 19 -4.47 -29.81 6.44
C ILE A 19 -4.34 -28.36 6.00
N ILE A 20 -5.09 -27.47 6.64
CA ILE A 20 -5.10 -26.04 6.35
C ILE A 20 -4.51 -25.28 7.53
N THR A 21 -3.50 -24.45 7.25
CA THR A 21 -2.95 -23.47 8.20
C THR A 21 -3.11 -22.08 7.58
N LEU A 22 -3.93 -21.24 8.20
CA LEU A 22 -4.17 -19.87 7.77
C LEU A 22 -3.50 -18.90 8.73
N ASN A 23 -2.83 -17.89 8.19
CA ASN A 23 -2.20 -16.82 8.96
C ASN A 23 -2.51 -15.48 8.29
N ASP A 24 -2.86 -14.49 9.10
CA ASP A 24 -2.96 -13.10 8.63
C ASP A 24 -1.55 -12.55 8.37
N GLN A 25 -1.38 -11.83 7.27
CA GLN A 25 -0.07 -11.26 6.88
C GLN A 25 -0.01 -9.75 7.11
N TYR A 26 -1.00 -9.03 6.61
CA TYR A 26 -1.14 -7.58 6.76
C TYR A 26 -2.61 -7.20 6.59
N TYR A 27 -2.95 -6.01 7.05
CA TYR A 27 -4.30 -5.46 6.99
C TYR A 27 -4.33 -4.19 6.12
N ASN A 28 -5.53 -3.83 5.65
CA ASN A 28 -5.71 -2.59 4.91
C ASN A 28 -5.51 -1.37 5.83
N MET A 29 -4.50 -0.56 5.52
CA MET A 29 -4.10 0.62 6.30
C MET A 29 -5.16 1.73 6.34
N LYS A 30 -6.16 1.70 5.45
CA LYS A 30 -7.29 2.64 5.48
C LYS A 30 -7.94 2.74 6.86
N LYS A 31 -8.06 1.61 7.59
CA LYS A 31 -8.61 1.56 8.96
C LYS A 31 -7.84 2.42 9.98
N VAL A 32 -6.57 2.68 9.71
CA VAL A 32 -5.72 3.54 10.54
C VAL A 32 -5.77 4.97 10.00
N ILE A 33 -5.50 5.14 8.69
CA ILE A 33 -5.39 6.45 8.05
C ILE A 33 -6.69 7.25 8.13
N GLU A 34 -7.87 6.62 8.03
CA GLU A 34 -9.14 7.36 8.09
C GLU A 34 -9.43 8.02 9.44
N LYS A 35 -8.69 7.64 10.49
CA LYS A 35 -8.77 8.28 11.81
C LYS A 35 -7.99 9.59 11.88
N ASP A 36 -6.96 9.72 11.05
CA ASP A 36 -6.12 10.91 10.94
C ASP A 36 -5.61 11.05 9.50
N MET A 37 -6.36 11.83 8.71
CA MET A 37 -6.06 12.12 7.32
C MET A 37 -5.01 13.23 7.15
N THR A 38 -4.47 13.80 8.23
CA THR A 38 -3.56 14.97 8.18
C THR A 38 -2.40 14.74 7.23
N SER A 39 -1.74 13.57 7.31
CA SER A 39 -0.62 13.22 6.42
C SER A 39 -1.02 13.11 4.94
N VAL A 40 -2.24 12.68 4.65
CA VAL A 40 -2.75 12.53 3.28
C VAL A 40 -3.16 13.89 2.72
N GLU A 41 -3.93 14.68 3.47
CA GLU A 41 -4.37 16.00 3.02
C GLU A 41 -3.18 16.95 2.88
N LEU A 42 -2.19 16.89 3.77
CA LEU A 42 -0.96 17.67 3.65
C LEU A 42 -0.21 17.36 2.34
N ALA A 43 0.02 16.06 2.06
CA ALA A 43 0.69 15.66 0.83
C ALA A 43 -0.10 16.08 -0.42
N LYS A 44 -1.43 15.95 -0.36
CA LYS A 44 -2.33 16.35 -1.45
C LYS A 44 -2.29 17.85 -1.71
N GLU A 45 -2.36 18.67 -0.66
CA GLU A 45 -2.27 20.13 -0.74
C GLU A 45 -0.93 20.56 -1.37
N VAL A 46 0.19 19.99 -0.91
CA VAL A 46 1.52 20.30 -1.48
C VAL A 46 1.62 19.90 -2.96
N MET A 47 1.03 18.76 -3.35
CA MET A 47 0.98 18.37 -4.76
C MET A 47 0.16 19.38 -5.58
N GLU A 48 -0.98 19.83 -5.07
CA GLU A 48 -1.82 20.84 -5.72
C GLU A 48 -1.10 22.20 -5.84
N ASP A 49 -0.37 22.64 -4.81
CA ASP A 49 0.46 23.86 -4.82
C ASP A 49 1.57 23.82 -5.89
N LEU A 50 2.02 22.62 -6.28
CA LEU A 50 3.06 22.38 -7.30
C LEU A 50 2.49 22.08 -8.69
N ASP A 51 1.19 22.29 -8.91
CA ASP A 51 0.44 21.95 -10.13
C ASP A 51 0.50 20.45 -10.49
N ILE A 52 0.69 19.58 -9.49
CA ILE A 52 0.68 18.13 -9.65
C ILE A 52 -0.71 17.62 -9.27
N LYS A 53 -1.46 17.07 -10.23
CA LYS A 53 -2.75 16.44 -9.95
C LYS A 53 -2.57 15.21 -9.04
N PRO A 54 -3.13 15.19 -7.81
CA PRO A 54 -3.04 14.02 -6.95
C PRO A 54 -3.83 12.85 -7.53
N VAL A 55 -3.21 11.67 -7.55
CA VAL A 55 -3.84 10.41 -8.01
C VAL A 55 -3.88 9.47 -6.82
N ILE A 56 -5.08 9.21 -6.30
CA ILE A 56 -5.30 8.36 -5.12
C ILE A 56 -5.80 7.00 -5.60
N GLU A 57 -4.92 6.00 -5.57
CA GLU A 57 -5.24 4.63 -5.99
C GLU A 57 -5.02 3.62 -4.87
N PRO A 58 -5.84 2.55 -4.80
CA PRO A 58 -5.67 1.50 -3.82
C PRO A 58 -4.44 0.63 -4.13
N ILE A 59 -3.62 0.37 -3.12
CA ILE A 59 -2.52 -0.58 -3.23
C ILE A 59 -3.08 -2.01 -3.19
N ARG A 60 -2.85 -2.79 -4.25
CA ARG A 60 -3.25 -4.20 -4.36
C ARG A 60 -2.18 -5.13 -3.78
N GLY A 61 -1.86 -4.92 -2.50
CA GLY A 61 -0.81 -5.63 -1.78
C GLY A 61 -0.56 -5.02 -0.41
N GLY A 62 0.57 -5.36 0.20
CA GLY A 62 1.05 -4.75 1.44
C GLY A 62 2.29 -3.91 1.19
N THR A 63 2.46 -2.84 1.97
CA THR A 63 3.68 -2.03 2.01
C THR A 63 4.19 -1.92 3.44
N ASP A 64 5.43 -1.48 3.63
CA ASP A 64 5.92 -1.17 4.98
C ASP A 64 5.10 -0.05 5.62
N GLY A 65 4.67 0.96 4.84
CA GLY A 65 3.74 2.00 5.31
C GLY A 65 2.43 1.43 5.88
N SER A 66 1.91 0.34 5.30
CA SER A 66 0.74 -0.34 5.86
C SER A 66 1.01 -0.94 7.24
N LYS A 67 2.16 -1.58 7.45
CA LYS A 67 2.54 -2.16 8.75
C LYS A 67 2.82 -1.06 9.78
N ILE A 68 3.60 -0.04 9.40
CA ILE A 68 3.95 1.10 10.26
C ILE A 68 2.68 1.84 10.71
N SER A 69 1.67 1.96 9.83
CA SER A 69 0.36 2.50 10.20
C SER A 69 -0.30 1.67 11.32
N PHE A 70 -0.29 0.34 11.24
CA PHE A 70 -0.79 -0.50 12.33
C PHE A 70 0.06 -0.46 13.60
N MET A 71 1.32 -0.01 13.52
CA MET A 71 2.18 0.26 14.68
C MET A 71 1.90 1.63 15.32
N GLY A 72 0.98 2.43 14.77
CA GLY A 72 0.49 3.68 15.36
C GLY A 72 0.96 4.95 14.64
N ILE A 73 1.65 4.84 13.50
CA ILE A 73 2.14 6.01 12.75
C ILE A 73 1.50 6.00 11.35
N PRO A 74 0.46 6.81 11.10
CA PRO A 74 -0.16 6.91 9.77
C PRO A 74 0.88 7.26 8.70
N THR A 75 1.14 6.32 7.77
CA THR A 75 2.27 6.43 6.82
C THR A 75 1.78 6.19 5.39
N PRO A 76 1.23 7.20 4.71
CA PRO A 76 0.87 7.08 3.29
C PRO A 76 2.13 6.92 2.43
N ASN A 77 1.93 6.48 1.19
CA ASN A 77 3.01 6.36 0.21
C ASN A 77 2.94 7.51 -0.80
N LEU A 78 4.09 8.08 -1.15
CA LEU A 78 4.21 9.09 -2.21
C LEU A 78 4.75 8.45 -3.50
N PHE A 79 4.57 9.13 -4.62
CA PHE A 79 5.17 8.70 -5.88
C PHE A 79 6.70 8.93 -5.86
N ALA A 80 7.43 8.13 -6.64
CA ALA A 80 8.86 8.32 -6.90
C ALA A 80 9.18 8.41 -8.41
N GLY A 81 8.16 8.29 -9.26
CA GLY A 81 8.27 8.41 -10.72
C GLY A 81 8.74 7.17 -11.47
N GLY A 82 9.03 6.06 -10.77
CA GLY A 82 9.43 4.82 -11.42
C GLY A 82 8.25 4.10 -12.08
N GLU A 83 8.53 3.48 -13.22
CA GLU A 83 7.58 2.78 -14.09
C GLU A 83 8.06 1.34 -14.33
N ASN A 84 7.13 0.41 -14.57
CA ASN A 84 7.42 -1.00 -14.87
C ASN A 84 8.35 -1.72 -13.87
N MET A 85 8.18 -1.43 -12.58
CA MET A 85 8.97 -2.01 -11.48
C MET A 85 9.09 -3.55 -11.57
N HIS A 86 10.23 -4.07 -11.14
CA HIS A 86 10.55 -5.51 -11.08
C HIS A 86 10.73 -6.20 -12.45
N GLY A 87 11.26 -5.48 -13.44
CA GLY A 87 11.49 -6.03 -14.76
C GLY A 87 12.60 -5.34 -15.55
N ARG A 88 13.03 -5.97 -16.65
CA ARG A 88 14.06 -5.41 -17.54
C ARG A 88 13.67 -4.10 -18.24
N PHE A 89 12.39 -3.71 -18.15
CA PHE A 89 11.83 -2.50 -18.73
C PHE A 89 11.52 -1.44 -17.67
N GLU A 90 12.01 -1.63 -16.44
CA GLU A 90 11.93 -0.65 -15.36
C GLU A 90 12.71 0.61 -15.74
N PHE A 91 12.10 1.77 -15.57
CA PHE A 91 12.72 3.07 -15.86
C PHE A 91 12.13 4.19 -15.00
N VAL A 92 12.77 5.35 -15.02
CA VAL A 92 12.32 6.55 -14.30
C VAL A 92 12.67 7.80 -15.10
N SER A 93 11.81 8.83 -15.00
CA SER A 93 12.03 10.16 -15.58
C SER A 93 12.70 11.08 -14.56
N LEU A 94 13.77 11.77 -14.95
CA LEU A 94 14.45 12.75 -14.09
C LEU A 94 13.50 13.85 -13.61
N GLN A 95 12.66 14.36 -14.52
CA GLN A 95 11.69 15.42 -14.22
C GLN A 95 10.69 14.97 -13.15
N THR A 96 10.29 13.68 -13.16
CA THR A 96 9.40 13.16 -12.13
C THR A 96 10.11 12.99 -10.79
N MET A 97 11.40 12.63 -10.81
CA MET A 97 12.22 12.58 -9.60
C MET A 97 12.39 13.97 -8.98
N GLU A 98 12.65 15.00 -9.78
CA GLU A 98 12.71 16.39 -9.32
C GLU A 98 11.39 16.81 -8.66
N LYS A 99 10.24 16.46 -9.26
CA LYS A 99 8.93 16.71 -8.65
C LYS A 99 8.69 15.96 -7.35
N ALA A 100 9.18 14.73 -7.21
CA ALA A 100 9.10 14.01 -5.94
C ALA A 100 9.91 14.72 -4.84
N VAL A 101 11.08 15.29 -5.18
CA VAL A 101 11.88 16.10 -4.25
C VAL A 101 11.14 17.38 -3.87
N ASP A 102 10.57 18.10 -4.83
CA ASP A 102 9.79 19.32 -4.57
C ASP A 102 8.64 19.05 -3.60
N VAL A 103 7.91 17.93 -3.78
CA VAL A 103 6.82 17.52 -2.88
C VAL A 103 7.32 17.24 -1.47
N ILE A 104 8.44 16.52 -1.32
CA ILE A 104 9.02 16.26 0.01
C ILE A 104 9.42 17.56 0.69
N ILE A 105 10.03 18.50 -0.03
CA ILE A 105 10.41 19.81 0.50
C ILE A 105 9.17 20.61 0.91
N GLY A 106 8.13 20.63 0.06
CA GLY A 106 6.88 21.33 0.37
C GLY A 106 6.18 20.78 1.61
N ILE A 107 6.19 19.46 1.83
CA ILE A 107 5.65 18.83 3.04
C ILE A 107 6.39 19.30 4.30
N VAL A 108 7.71 19.45 4.24
CA VAL A 108 8.52 19.89 5.39
C VAL A 108 8.32 21.38 5.71
N GLN A 109 7.90 22.19 4.73
CA GLN A 109 7.74 23.64 4.86
C GLN A 109 6.37 24.08 5.40
N LYS A 110 5.37 23.21 5.39
CA LYS A 110 4.02 23.45 5.92
C LYS A 110 3.96 23.17 7.42
#